data_AF-A0A2S7K669-F1
#
_entry.id   AF-A0A2S7K669-F1
#
_cell.length_a   1.000
_cell.length_b   1.000
_cell.length_c   1.000
_cell.angle_alpha   90.00
_cell.angle_beta   90.00
_cell.angle_gamma   90.00
#
_symmetry.space_group_name_H-M   'P 1'
#
loop_
_entity.id
_entity.type
_entity.pdbx_description
1 polymer ?
#
loop_
_entity_poly.entity_id
_entity_poly.type
_entity_poly.pdbx_seq_one_letter_code
_entity_poly.pdbx_strand_id
1 'polypeptide(L)'
;MLNASKLATKQLLVTGAALLLPACASSPQTASKGASHGDYEDAIGVYSDPTVAEGMDPIAAAAFWGTRYNTDQSDPNVAVNFSKSLRKIGSNEEAVSVMQKAANLHQDNGAVSLEYGKVLVESGRAFEAVRYLETAVAKAPTDWRALSAYGVALDQIGEHDAARAKYDRALAMAPGEVMLLNNKGLSFALDGNLSMARATLRQATTNAGANARIRQNLALVLALSGEMREAERLARSDLPPLVADNNIDVYRQLMNQPAYWDQYAASDVETPDFDDAPAAPLSPSTKPELQEEKAPEEKEEKSNSAPVALIEVAPVTNASMTEDETGVELKTDDAE
;
A
#
# COMPACT_ATOMS: atom_id res chain seq x y z
N MET A 1 39.72 -31.38 17.53
CA MET A 1 38.73 -31.93 16.60
C MET A 1 37.37 -31.93 17.29
N LEU A 2 36.33 -31.55 16.55
CA LEU A 2 34.90 -31.38 16.91
C LEU A 2 34.45 -30.04 17.53
N ASN A 3 34.28 -29.07 16.62
CA ASN A 3 33.10 -28.24 16.34
C ASN A 3 32.31 -27.60 17.50
N ALA A 4 32.65 -26.34 17.75
CA ALA A 4 31.73 -25.28 18.15
C ALA A 4 31.21 -24.56 16.87
N SER A 5 29.93 -24.69 16.55
CA SER A 5 29.21 -23.78 15.63
C SER A 5 27.72 -24.16 15.57
N LYS A 6 26.96 -23.72 16.58
CA LYS A 6 25.49 -23.65 16.51
C LYS A 6 25.05 -22.27 16.95
N LEU A 7 25.28 -21.26 16.12
CA LEU A 7 24.64 -19.94 16.26
C LEU A 7 24.85 -19.09 15.00
N ALA A 8 24.37 -19.54 13.83
CA ALA A 8 24.38 -18.70 12.62
C ALA A 8 23.49 -19.28 11.51
N THR A 9 22.18 -19.48 11.75
CA THR A 9 21.21 -19.62 10.64
C THR A 9 19.78 -19.37 11.12
N LYS A 10 19.34 -18.11 11.11
CA LYS A 10 17.91 -17.74 11.06
C LYS A 10 17.79 -16.27 10.67
N GLN A 11 18.06 -15.98 9.40
CA GLN A 11 17.61 -14.77 8.72
C GLN A 11 17.66 -15.07 7.22
N LEU A 12 16.55 -15.61 6.69
CA LEU A 12 16.29 -15.59 5.26
C LEU A 12 14.78 -15.78 5.03
N LEU A 13 14.24 -14.91 4.17
CA LEU A 13 12.93 -14.96 3.51
C LEU A 13 11.71 -14.59 4.36
N VAL A 14 11.56 -13.28 4.60
CA VAL A 14 10.24 -12.63 4.56
C VAL A 14 10.16 -11.86 3.25
N THR A 15 9.70 -12.54 2.19
CA THR A 15 9.09 -11.87 1.04
C THR A 15 7.64 -12.33 0.98
N GLY A 16 6.88 -11.85 1.96
CA GLY A 16 5.42 -11.83 1.88
C GLY A 16 5.03 -10.88 0.74
N ALA A 17 4.05 -11.30 -0.06
CA ALA A 17 3.56 -10.55 -1.21
C ALA A 17 3.02 -9.19 -0.77
N ALA A 18 3.88 -8.16 -0.81
CA ALA A 18 3.49 -6.78 -0.66
C ALA A 18 2.84 -6.28 -1.95
N LEU A 19 1.58 -6.68 -2.18
CA LEU A 19 0.68 -5.95 -3.08
C LEU A 19 -0.09 -4.91 -2.27
N LEU A 20 0.65 -3.94 -1.72
CA LEU A 20 0.11 -2.70 -1.17
C LEU A 20 0.95 -1.54 -1.70
N LEU A 21 0.56 -1.01 -2.86
CA LEU A 21 0.84 0.37 -3.23
C LEU A 21 -0.48 1.09 -3.54
N PRO A 22 -0.65 2.36 -3.11
CA PRO A 22 -1.87 3.13 -3.28
C PRO A 22 -1.81 3.99 -4.56
N ALA A 23 -2.94 4.14 -5.27
CA ALA A 23 -3.32 5.35 -6.02
C ALA A 23 -4.71 5.13 -6.64
N CYS A 24 -5.73 5.86 -6.17
CA CYS A 24 -6.26 7.07 -6.82
C CYS A 24 -6.81 6.82 -8.23
N ALA A 25 -8.12 6.58 -8.33
CA ALA A 25 -8.89 6.90 -9.53
C ALA A 25 -10.34 7.19 -9.11
N SER A 26 -10.63 8.45 -8.81
CA SER A 26 -11.98 8.98 -8.87
C SER A 26 -12.40 9.06 -10.34
N SER A 27 -13.43 8.31 -10.73
CA SER A 27 -14.06 8.52 -12.04
C SER A 27 -14.75 9.89 -12.07
N PRO A 28 -14.71 10.63 -13.19
CA PRO A 28 -15.39 11.92 -13.28
C PRO A 28 -16.88 11.68 -13.41
N GLN A 29 -17.66 12.14 -12.43
CA GLN A 29 -19.10 12.26 -12.59
C GLN A 29 -19.35 13.55 -13.36
N THR A 30 -19.77 13.41 -14.62
CA THR A 30 -20.26 14.50 -15.44
C THR A 30 -21.59 15.01 -14.86
N ALA A 31 -21.57 16.19 -14.25
CA ALA A 31 -22.75 16.97 -13.94
C ALA A 31 -22.49 18.44 -14.26
N SER A 32 -23.40 19.00 -15.05
CA SER A 32 -23.29 20.26 -15.78
C SER A 32 -23.43 21.52 -14.91
N LYS A 33 -22.96 22.63 -15.51
CA LYS A 33 -23.35 24.06 -15.33
C LYS A 33 -22.62 24.87 -14.26
N GLY A 34 -21.59 25.58 -14.72
CA GLY A 34 -21.63 27.04 -14.87
C GLY A 34 -21.34 27.89 -13.64
N ALA A 35 -20.11 28.39 -13.53
CA ALA A 35 -19.78 29.72 -13.03
C ALA A 35 -18.34 30.06 -13.45
N SER A 36 -18.11 31.30 -13.89
CA SER A 36 -16.82 31.85 -14.30
C SER A 36 -15.97 32.30 -13.09
N HIS A 37 -14.71 32.65 -13.39
CA HIS A 37 -13.63 33.28 -12.59
C HIS A 37 -12.46 32.29 -12.45
N GLY A 38 -11.42 32.33 -13.28
CA GLY A 38 -10.50 33.46 -13.45
C GLY A 38 -9.23 33.12 -12.66
N ASP A 39 -8.14 32.80 -13.36
CA ASP A 39 -6.72 32.89 -12.97
C ASP A 39 -6.32 32.45 -11.54
N TYR A 40 -5.75 31.24 -11.40
CA TYR A 40 -5.04 30.83 -10.17
C TYR A 40 -3.69 30.13 -10.42
N GLU A 41 -3.01 30.49 -11.50
CA GLU A 41 -1.56 30.35 -11.60
C GLU A 41 -0.96 31.72 -11.22
N ASP A 42 -0.31 31.83 -10.06
CA ASP A 42 0.55 33.00 -9.84
C ASP A 42 1.71 32.96 -10.86
N ALA A 43 2.34 34.09 -11.17
CA ALA A 43 3.26 34.28 -12.32
C ALA A 43 4.49 33.33 -12.40
N ILE A 44 4.62 32.42 -11.44
CA ILE A 44 5.66 31.40 -11.28
C ILE A 44 5.11 29.94 -11.25
N GLY A 45 3.81 29.72 -11.47
CA GLY A 45 3.21 28.38 -11.50
C GLY A 45 3.11 27.68 -10.14
N VAL A 46 3.18 28.44 -9.04
CA VAL A 46 3.13 27.89 -7.66
C VAL A 46 1.70 28.02 -7.12
N TYR A 47 1.07 26.90 -6.82
CA TYR A 47 -0.26 26.90 -6.22
C TYR A 47 -0.20 27.45 -4.77
N SER A 48 -1.12 28.35 -4.45
CA SER A 48 -1.18 29.07 -3.15
C SER A 48 -2.33 28.60 -2.25
N ASP A 49 -3.37 27.95 -2.79
CA ASP A 49 -4.56 27.53 -2.04
C ASP A 49 -4.55 26.02 -1.70
N PRO A 50 -4.63 25.64 -0.40
CA PRO A 50 -4.66 24.25 0.05
C PRO A 50 -5.86 23.43 -0.46
N THR A 51 -6.96 24.05 -0.88
CA THR A 51 -8.13 23.37 -1.45
C THR A 51 -7.88 22.85 -2.88
N VAL A 52 -6.91 23.43 -3.59
CA VAL A 52 -6.58 23.05 -4.98
C VAL A 52 -5.85 21.70 -5.03
N ALA A 53 -5.24 21.26 -3.93
CA ALA A 53 -4.45 20.02 -3.89
C ALA A 53 -5.28 18.75 -4.11
N GLU A 54 -6.60 18.79 -3.90
CA GLU A 54 -7.48 17.62 -4.11
C GLU A 54 -7.63 17.21 -5.59
N GLY A 55 -7.26 18.09 -6.53
CA GLY A 55 -7.27 17.81 -7.97
C GLY A 55 -5.89 17.73 -8.63
N MET A 56 -4.81 17.93 -7.88
CA MET A 56 -3.45 17.89 -8.42
C MET A 56 -3.00 16.46 -8.74
N ASP A 57 -2.14 16.32 -9.76
CA ASP A 57 -1.32 15.12 -9.92
C ASP A 57 -0.51 14.85 -8.63
N PRO A 58 -0.32 13.59 -8.20
CA PRO A 58 0.39 13.25 -6.96
C PRO A 58 1.76 13.90 -6.78
N ILE A 59 2.53 14.08 -7.87
CA ILE A 59 3.86 14.70 -7.82
C ILE A 59 3.72 16.21 -7.57
N ALA A 60 2.79 16.88 -8.26
CA ALA A 60 2.51 18.29 -8.05
C ALA A 60 1.99 18.55 -6.63
N ALA A 61 1.11 17.68 -6.13
CA ALA A 61 0.62 17.75 -4.75
C ALA A 61 1.76 17.58 -3.73
N ALA A 62 2.71 16.67 -3.97
CA ALA A 62 3.87 16.48 -3.10
C ALA A 62 4.76 17.73 -3.07
N ALA A 63 5.06 18.33 -4.23
CA ALA A 63 5.83 19.57 -4.30
C ALA A 63 5.12 20.72 -3.57
N PHE A 64 3.81 20.90 -3.81
CA PHE A 64 2.99 21.93 -3.20
C PHE A 64 2.98 21.86 -1.66
N TRP A 65 2.76 20.67 -1.11
CA TRP A 65 2.72 20.47 0.33
C TRP A 65 4.13 20.48 0.93
N GLY A 66 5.14 20.03 0.20
CA GLY A 66 6.55 20.09 0.60
C GLY A 66 7.04 21.53 0.81
N THR A 67 6.70 22.47 -0.10
CA THR A 67 7.03 23.89 0.08
C THR A 67 6.41 24.49 1.35
N ARG A 68 5.15 24.14 1.65
CA ARG A 68 4.48 24.59 2.88
C ARG A 68 5.09 23.96 4.12
N TYR A 69 5.36 22.67 4.07
CA TYR A 69 6.00 21.97 5.17
C TYR A 69 7.39 22.55 5.48
N ASN A 70 8.16 22.95 4.46
CA ASN A 70 9.44 23.61 4.65
C ASN A 70 9.32 25.01 5.27
N THR A 71 8.17 25.68 5.11
CA THR A 71 7.88 27.00 5.70
C THR A 71 7.43 26.87 7.16
N ASP A 72 6.54 25.91 7.44
CA ASP A 72 6.05 25.60 8.78
C ASP A 72 5.90 24.08 8.97
N GLN A 73 6.89 23.48 9.66
CA GLN A 73 6.89 22.05 9.99
C GLN A 73 5.98 21.73 11.18
N SER A 74 5.43 22.75 11.86
CA SER A 74 4.61 22.58 13.05
C SER A 74 3.12 22.50 12.74
N ASP A 75 2.66 22.86 11.54
CA ASP A 75 1.25 22.72 11.16
C ASP A 75 0.88 21.24 10.91
N PRO A 76 0.00 20.64 11.72
CA PRO A 76 -0.38 19.24 11.57
C PRO A 76 -1.13 18.97 10.27
N ASN A 77 -1.90 19.92 9.73
CA ASN A 77 -2.63 19.74 8.47
C ASN A 77 -1.69 19.70 7.28
N VAL A 78 -0.67 20.58 7.27
CA VAL A 78 0.38 20.59 6.26
C VAL A 78 1.16 19.28 6.29
N ALA A 79 1.57 18.82 7.47
CA ALA A 79 2.29 17.56 7.62
C ALA A 79 1.46 16.35 7.15
N VAL A 80 0.18 16.28 7.53
CA VAL A 80 -0.74 15.20 7.10
C VAL A 80 -0.93 15.21 5.58
N ASN A 81 -1.16 16.37 4.96
CA ASN A 81 -1.38 16.42 3.53
C ASN A 81 -0.10 16.18 2.72
N PHE A 82 1.05 16.65 3.22
CA PHE A 82 2.34 16.31 2.62
C PHE A 82 2.60 14.81 2.67
N SER A 83 2.39 14.18 3.83
CA SER A 83 2.49 12.73 4.00
C SER A 83 1.59 11.97 3.03
N LYS A 84 0.32 12.37 2.89
CA LYS A 84 -0.61 11.74 1.93
C LYS A 84 -0.08 11.81 0.50
N SER A 85 0.48 12.95 0.09
CA SER A 85 1.07 13.11 -1.24
C SER A 85 2.31 12.24 -1.43
N LEU A 86 3.20 12.20 -0.43
CA LEU A 86 4.40 11.35 -0.43
C LEU A 86 4.04 9.87 -0.57
N ARG A 87 3.04 9.39 0.16
CA ARG A 87 2.53 8.01 0.03
C ARG A 87 1.99 7.71 -1.37
N LYS A 88 1.24 8.65 -1.97
CA LYS A 88 0.69 8.48 -3.32
C LYS A 88 1.77 8.37 -4.40
N ILE A 89 2.96 8.94 -4.18
CA ILE A 89 4.11 8.81 -5.09
C ILE A 89 5.08 7.69 -4.68
N GLY A 90 4.77 6.93 -3.63
CA GLY A 90 5.59 5.82 -3.14
C GLY A 90 6.77 6.23 -2.24
N SER A 91 6.90 7.50 -1.87
CA SER A 91 7.95 8.01 -0.97
C SER A 91 7.62 7.75 0.51
N ASN A 92 7.39 6.48 0.86
CA ASN A 92 6.89 6.08 2.18
C ASN A 92 7.85 6.43 3.32
N GLU A 93 9.16 6.24 3.15
CA GLU A 93 10.16 6.57 4.19
C GLU A 93 10.27 8.08 4.48
N GLU A 94 10.06 8.91 3.46
CA GLU A 94 9.98 10.36 3.66
C GLU A 94 8.69 10.73 4.41
N ALA A 95 7.57 10.09 4.04
CA ALA A 95 6.30 10.26 4.76
C ALA A 95 6.41 9.82 6.23
N VAL A 96 7.17 8.76 6.53
CA VAL A 96 7.46 8.30 7.90
C VAL A 96 8.16 9.43 8.65
N SER A 97 9.18 10.02 8.05
CA SER A 97 9.99 11.07 8.68
C SER A 97 9.18 12.33 8.97
N VAL A 98 8.32 12.75 8.02
CA VAL A 98 7.38 13.86 8.20
C VAL A 98 6.40 13.57 9.33
N MET A 99 5.81 12.37 9.35
CA MET A 99 4.78 12.04 10.32
C MET A 99 5.31 11.74 11.70
N GLN A 100 6.53 11.21 11.82
CA GLN A 100 7.21 11.06 13.10
C GLN A 100 7.40 12.42 13.79
N LYS A 101 7.86 13.44 13.04
CA LYS A 101 8.00 14.81 13.57
C LYS A 101 6.66 15.38 13.99
N ALA A 102 5.63 15.28 13.14
CA ALA A 102 4.30 15.80 13.46
C ALA A 102 3.66 15.09 14.66
N ALA A 103 3.82 13.76 14.79
CA ALA A 103 3.31 13.00 15.93
C ALA A 103 4.01 13.39 17.25
N ASN A 104 5.31 13.70 17.20
CA ASN A 104 6.04 14.21 18.38
C ASN A 104 5.53 15.58 18.84
N LEU A 105 5.15 16.45 17.90
CA LEU A 105 4.61 17.78 18.18
C LEU A 105 3.13 17.76 18.58
N HIS A 106 2.36 16.80 18.06
CA HIS A 106 0.90 16.72 18.17
C HIS A 106 0.42 15.36 18.67
N GLN A 107 0.90 14.95 19.85
CA GLN A 107 0.67 13.62 20.42
C GLN A 107 -0.81 13.25 20.59
N ASP A 108 -1.69 14.24 20.76
CA ASP A 108 -3.13 14.05 20.95
C ASP A 108 -3.98 14.24 19.68
N ASN A 109 -3.35 14.51 18.54
CA ASN A 109 -4.08 14.76 17.29
C ASN A 109 -4.42 13.45 16.57
N GLY A 110 -5.73 13.14 16.52
CA GLY A 110 -6.23 11.93 15.89
C GLY A 110 -5.96 11.83 14.38
N ALA A 111 -5.96 12.95 13.65
CA ALA A 111 -5.67 12.95 12.21
C ALA A 111 -4.18 12.68 11.92
N VAL A 112 -3.28 13.25 12.74
CA VAL A 112 -1.84 12.96 12.70
C VAL A 112 -1.59 11.49 13.04
N SER A 113 -2.21 10.98 14.11
CA SER A 113 -2.08 9.58 14.51
C SER A 113 -2.59 8.62 13.44
N LEU A 114 -3.72 8.95 12.79
CA LEU A 114 -4.29 8.17 11.70
C LEU A 114 -3.35 8.12 10.50
N GLU A 115 -2.86 9.27 10.05
CA GLU A 115 -1.99 9.33 8.88
C GLU A 115 -0.64 8.67 9.16
N TYR A 116 -0.07 8.87 10.34
CA TYR A 116 1.18 8.20 10.71
C TYR A 116 1.03 6.68 10.75
N GLY A 117 -0.06 6.19 11.35
CA GLY A 117 -0.39 4.77 11.37
C GLY A 117 -0.50 4.18 9.96
N LYS A 118 -1.13 4.89 9.02
CA LYS A 118 -1.22 4.45 7.62
C LYS A 118 0.13 4.38 6.93
N VAL A 119 0.99 5.38 7.12
CA VAL A 119 2.35 5.36 6.57
C VAL A 119 3.13 4.16 7.11
N LEU A 120 3.07 3.92 8.42
CA LEU A 120 3.79 2.81 9.06
C LEU A 120 3.35 1.46 8.50
N VAL A 121 2.05 1.25 8.27
CA VAL A 121 1.51 0.06 7.61
C VAL A 121 2.08 -0.11 6.18
N GLU A 122 2.15 0.97 5.40
CA GLU A 122 2.67 0.92 4.03
C GLU A 122 4.20 0.78 3.94
N SER A 123 4.92 1.19 4.98
CA SER A 123 6.36 0.93 5.17
C SER A 123 6.66 -0.44 5.80
N GLY A 124 5.66 -1.31 6.00
CA GLY A 124 5.85 -2.64 6.60
C GLY A 124 6.13 -2.62 8.11
N ARG A 125 5.89 -1.50 8.78
CA ARG A 125 6.08 -1.27 10.23
C ARG A 125 4.75 -1.38 10.99
N ALA A 126 3.99 -2.42 10.67
CA ALA A 126 2.63 -2.64 11.17
C ALA A 126 2.53 -2.66 12.70
N PHE A 127 3.50 -3.29 13.36
CA PHE A 127 3.55 -3.39 14.82
C PHE A 127 3.59 -2.01 15.48
N GLU A 128 4.38 -1.09 14.94
CA GLU A 128 4.44 0.29 15.45
C GLU A 128 3.17 1.09 15.13
N ALA A 129 2.51 0.77 14.02
CA ALA A 129 1.29 1.45 13.58
C ALA A 129 0.12 1.27 14.55
N VAL A 130 0.03 0.10 15.21
CA VAL A 130 -1.08 -0.27 16.09
C VAL A 130 -1.37 0.81 17.13
N ARG A 131 -0.37 1.30 17.86
CA ARG A 131 -0.60 2.33 18.92
C ARG A 131 -1.15 3.65 18.37
N TYR A 132 -0.71 4.05 17.17
CA TYR A 132 -1.14 5.30 16.54
C TYR A 132 -2.55 5.15 15.98
N LEU A 133 -2.88 3.98 15.43
CA LEU A 133 -4.21 3.68 14.92
C LEU A 133 -5.23 3.49 16.05
N GLU A 134 -4.81 2.93 17.18
CA GLU A 134 -5.61 2.90 18.41
C GLU A 134 -5.92 4.31 18.91
N THR A 135 -4.89 5.17 19.00
CA THR A 135 -5.06 6.58 19.37
C THR A 135 -6.01 7.30 18.40
N ALA A 136 -5.84 7.08 17.09
CA ALA A 136 -6.72 7.64 16.08
C ALA A 136 -8.19 7.24 16.28
N VAL A 137 -8.47 5.95 16.53
CA VAL A 137 -9.81 5.45 16.80
C VAL A 137 -10.38 6.03 18.10
N ALA A 138 -9.56 6.21 19.13
CA ALA A 138 -9.99 6.83 20.40
C ALA A 138 -10.38 8.30 20.22
N LYS A 139 -9.62 9.05 19.39
CA LYS A 139 -9.87 10.48 19.14
C LYS A 139 -10.99 10.73 18.11
N ALA A 140 -11.25 9.78 17.21
CA ALA A 140 -12.31 9.86 16.21
C ALA A 140 -13.15 8.56 16.17
N PRO A 141 -13.95 8.28 17.21
CA PRO A 141 -14.64 6.98 17.38
C PRO A 141 -15.70 6.66 16.31
N THR A 142 -16.06 7.66 15.49
CA THR A 142 -17.03 7.56 14.38
C THR A 142 -16.36 7.55 13.00
N ASP A 143 -15.03 7.65 12.91
CA ASP A 143 -14.32 7.54 11.63
C ASP A 143 -14.02 6.08 11.30
N TRP A 144 -14.84 5.49 10.43
CA TRP A 144 -14.65 4.13 9.94
C TRP A 144 -13.29 3.93 9.27
N ARG A 145 -12.66 4.99 8.73
CA ARG A 145 -11.36 4.90 8.05
C ARG A 145 -10.24 4.59 9.03
N ALA A 146 -10.33 5.09 10.26
CA ALA A 146 -9.40 4.76 11.34
C ALA A 146 -9.53 3.29 11.75
N LEU A 147 -10.75 2.79 11.88
CA LEU A 147 -11.02 1.37 12.13
C LEU A 147 -10.50 0.48 11.00
N SER A 148 -10.71 0.87 9.75
CA SER A 148 -10.20 0.11 8.60
C SER A 148 -8.67 0.07 8.57
N ALA A 149 -7.99 1.19 8.81
CA ALA A 149 -6.53 1.22 8.84
C ALA A 149 -5.99 0.38 10.01
N TYR A 150 -6.66 0.43 11.17
CA TYR A 150 -6.33 -0.43 12.31
C TYR A 150 -6.50 -1.91 11.96
N GLY A 151 -7.60 -2.30 11.32
CA GLY A 151 -7.79 -3.67 10.85
C GLY A 151 -6.65 -4.15 9.95
N VAL A 152 -6.18 -3.31 9.02
CA VAL A 152 -5.07 -3.68 8.13
C VAL A 152 -3.75 -3.88 8.90
N ALA A 153 -3.47 -3.01 9.88
CA ALA A 153 -2.28 -3.17 10.72
C ALA A 153 -2.34 -4.49 11.53
N LEU A 154 -3.51 -4.84 12.06
CA LEU A 154 -3.75 -6.08 12.80
C LEU A 154 -3.57 -7.31 11.90
N ASP A 155 -4.10 -7.29 10.67
CA ASP A 155 -3.88 -8.37 9.71
C ASP A 155 -2.40 -8.57 9.38
N GLN A 156 -1.61 -7.49 9.25
CA GLN A 156 -0.18 -7.57 8.95
C GLN A 156 0.66 -8.16 10.10
N ILE A 157 0.14 -8.13 11.34
CA ILE A 157 0.81 -8.74 12.51
C ILE A 157 0.21 -10.10 12.91
N GLY A 158 -0.71 -10.65 12.11
CA GLY A 158 -1.33 -11.97 12.35
C GLY A 158 -2.59 -11.95 13.24
N GLU A 159 -3.03 -10.79 13.69
CA GLU A 159 -4.19 -10.63 14.60
C GLU A 159 -5.52 -10.56 13.80
N HIS A 160 -5.79 -11.62 13.03
CA HIS A 160 -6.88 -11.62 12.05
C HIS A 160 -8.28 -11.51 12.66
N ASP A 161 -8.53 -12.13 13.81
CA ASP A 161 -9.82 -12.00 14.52
C ASP A 161 -10.06 -10.56 15.00
N ALA A 162 -9.04 -9.93 15.57
CA ALA A 162 -9.11 -8.54 16.01
C ALA A 162 -9.32 -7.61 14.80
N ALA A 163 -8.64 -7.88 13.68
CA ALA A 163 -8.81 -7.14 12.43
C ALA A 163 -10.27 -7.19 11.93
N ARG A 164 -10.85 -8.41 11.86
CA ARG A 164 -12.25 -8.63 11.48
C ARG A 164 -13.23 -7.88 12.37
N ALA A 165 -13.00 -7.85 13.69
CA ALA A 165 -13.83 -7.07 14.60
C ALA A 165 -13.77 -5.55 14.29
N LYS A 166 -12.60 -5.00 13.89
CA LYS A 166 -12.51 -3.60 13.46
C LYS A 166 -13.26 -3.38 12.14
N TYR A 167 -13.14 -4.28 11.17
CA TYR A 167 -13.87 -4.18 9.90
C TYR A 167 -15.39 -4.27 10.11
N ASP A 168 -15.86 -5.14 11.00
CA ASP A 168 -17.29 -5.27 11.31
C ASP A 168 -17.86 -4.01 11.95
N ARG A 169 -17.10 -3.39 12.87
CA ARG A 169 -17.48 -2.09 13.44
C ARG A 169 -17.47 -0.99 12.37
N ALA A 170 -16.50 -0.99 11.45
CA ALA A 170 -16.45 -0.04 10.34
C ALA A 170 -17.64 -0.24 9.37
N LEU A 171 -18.01 -1.48 9.06
CA LEU A 171 -19.15 -1.83 8.20
C LEU A 171 -20.47 -1.40 8.83
N ALA A 172 -20.61 -1.51 10.15
CA ALA A 172 -21.80 -0.99 10.85
C ALA A 172 -21.95 0.53 10.71
N MET A 173 -20.83 1.28 10.58
CA MET A 173 -20.83 2.73 10.36
C MET A 173 -21.01 3.09 8.88
N ALA A 174 -20.46 2.29 7.97
CA ALA A 174 -20.43 2.53 6.54
C ALA A 174 -20.79 1.26 5.74
N PRO A 175 -22.07 0.84 5.75
CA PRO A 175 -22.49 -0.44 5.15
C PRO A 175 -22.34 -0.50 3.62
N GLY A 176 -22.27 0.68 2.96
CA GLY A 176 -22.02 0.78 1.52
C GLY A 176 -20.55 0.78 1.12
N GLU A 177 -19.62 0.79 2.08
CA GLU A 177 -18.19 0.85 1.79
C GLU A 177 -17.64 -0.54 1.45
N VAL A 178 -17.66 -0.85 0.15
CA VAL A 178 -17.27 -2.16 -0.40
C VAL A 178 -15.84 -2.55 -0.04
N MET A 179 -14.96 -1.56 0.17
CA MET A 179 -13.58 -1.80 0.57
C MET A 179 -13.45 -2.51 1.92
N LEU A 180 -14.39 -2.31 2.83
CA LEU A 180 -14.37 -2.99 4.12
C LEU A 180 -14.69 -4.49 3.98
N LEU A 181 -15.64 -4.85 3.10
CA LEU A 181 -15.89 -6.25 2.75
C LEU A 181 -14.69 -6.88 2.05
N ASN A 182 -14.02 -6.14 1.16
CA ASN A 182 -12.79 -6.60 0.53
C ASN A 182 -11.71 -6.92 1.56
N ASN A 183 -11.44 -6.01 2.50
CA ASN A 183 -10.42 -6.21 3.51
C ASN A 183 -10.78 -7.35 4.47
N LYS A 184 -12.04 -7.45 4.89
CA LYS A 184 -12.53 -8.58 5.69
C LYS A 184 -12.37 -9.92 4.96
N GLY A 185 -12.65 -9.96 3.66
CA GLY A 185 -12.46 -11.15 2.83
C GLY A 185 -10.98 -11.56 2.71
N LEU A 186 -10.07 -10.59 2.55
CA LEU A 186 -8.64 -10.86 2.56
C LEU A 186 -8.14 -11.31 3.95
N SER A 187 -8.67 -10.74 5.03
CA SER A 187 -8.35 -11.17 6.40
C SER A 187 -8.69 -12.64 6.63
N PHE A 188 -9.84 -13.11 6.14
CA PHE A 188 -10.15 -14.56 6.16
C PHE A 188 -9.19 -15.39 5.31
N ALA A 189 -8.67 -14.85 4.21
CA ALA A 189 -7.72 -15.57 3.36
C ALA A 189 -6.35 -15.70 4.04
N LEU A 190 -5.89 -14.65 4.73
CA LEU A 190 -4.65 -14.64 5.51
C LEU A 190 -4.70 -15.68 6.65
N ASP A 191 -5.87 -15.81 7.27
CA ASP A 191 -6.19 -16.81 8.31
C ASP A 191 -6.45 -18.23 7.74
N GLY A 192 -6.26 -18.45 6.44
CA GLY A 192 -6.50 -19.75 5.78
C GLY A 192 -7.97 -20.15 5.63
N ASN A 193 -8.93 -19.35 6.11
CA ASN A 193 -10.36 -19.59 5.96
C ASN A 193 -10.87 -19.18 4.57
N LEU A 194 -10.42 -19.91 3.54
CA LEU A 194 -10.74 -19.64 2.14
C LEU A 194 -12.24 -19.71 1.84
N SER A 195 -13.00 -20.51 2.60
CA SER A 195 -14.47 -20.58 2.45
C SER A 195 -15.14 -19.25 2.80
N MET A 196 -14.80 -18.66 3.95
CA MET A 196 -15.34 -17.36 4.37
C MET A 196 -14.77 -16.20 3.53
N ALA A 197 -13.49 -16.28 3.14
CA ALA A 197 -12.86 -15.32 2.25
C ALA A 197 -13.63 -15.21 0.93
N ARG A 198 -13.89 -16.36 0.28
CA ARG A 198 -14.64 -16.44 -0.97
C ARG A 198 -16.06 -15.89 -0.83
N ALA A 199 -16.79 -16.30 0.21
CA ALA A 199 -18.15 -15.83 0.45
C ALA A 199 -18.20 -14.29 0.61
N THR A 200 -17.29 -13.75 1.42
CA THR A 200 -17.20 -12.31 1.71
C THR A 200 -16.78 -11.50 0.47
N LEU A 201 -15.81 -11.98 -0.31
CA LEU A 201 -15.37 -11.32 -1.54
C LEU A 201 -16.42 -11.41 -2.64
N ARG A 202 -17.17 -12.51 -2.76
CA ARG A 202 -18.33 -12.56 -3.67
C ARG A 202 -19.35 -11.49 -3.31
N GLN A 203 -19.68 -11.34 -2.03
CA GLN A 203 -20.55 -10.25 -1.56
C GLN A 203 -19.97 -8.88 -1.97
N ALA A 204 -18.67 -8.65 -1.75
CA ALA A 204 -18.00 -7.42 -2.16
C ALA A 204 -18.18 -7.14 -3.67
N THR A 205 -17.95 -8.14 -4.53
CA THR A 205 -18.06 -7.98 -6.00
C THR A 205 -19.48 -7.70 -6.52
N THR A 206 -20.52 -8.04 -5.76
CA THR A 206 -21.92 -7.75 -6.13
C THR A 206 -22.36 -6.31 -5.81
N ASN A 207 -21.57 -5.55 -5.07
CA ASN A 207 -21.90 -4.17 -4.71
C ASN A 207 -21.50 -3.18 -5.82
N ALA A 208 -22.24 -2.06 -5.93
CA ALA A 208 -22.03 -1.04 -6.97
C ALA A 208 -20.62 -0.40 -6.94
N GLY A 209 -19.94 -0.38 -5.80
CA GLY A 209 -18.57 0.13 -5.65
C GLY A 209 -17.46 -0.86 -6.01
N ALA A 210 -17.80 -2.06 -6.51
CA ALA A 210 -16.81 -3.07 -6.85
C ALA A 210 -15.97 -2.68 -8.08
N ASN A 211 -14.67 -2.51 -7.88
CA ASN A 211 -13.70 -2.23 -8.94
C ASN A 211 -12.89 -3.48 -9.33
N ALA A 212 -12.03 -3.33 -10.34
CA ALA A 212 -11.19 -4.41 -10.85
C ALA A 212 -10.36 -5.07 -9.74
N ARG A 213 -9.79 -4.30 -8.80
CA ARG A 213 -8.96 -4.83 -7.71
C ARG A 213 -9.73 -5.79 -6.80
N ILE A 214 -10.97 -5.46 -6.44
CA ILE A 214 -11.81 -6.35 -5.61
C ILE A 214 -12.09 -7.66 -6.36
N ARG A 215 -12.32 -7.59 -7.68
CA ARG A 215 -12.49 -8.77 -8.52
C ARG A 215 -11.21 -9.59 -8.65
N GLN A 216 -10.03 -8.95 -8.73
CA GLN A 216 -8.74 -9.65 -8.71
C GLN A 216 -8.48 -10.34 -7.36
N ASN A 217 -8.84 -9.72 -6.24
CA ASN A 217 -8.73 -10.35 -4.92
C ASN A 217 -9.63 -11.59 -4.82
N LEU A 218 -10.86 -11.53 -5.36
CA LEU A 218 -11.71 -12.73 -5.46
C LEU A 218 -11.08 -13.79 -6.38
N ALA A 219 -10.50 -13.40 -7.52
CA ALA A 219 -9.85 -14.34 -8.43
C ALA A 219 -8.69 -15.08 -7.74
N LEU A 220 -7.85 -14.37 -6.98
CA LEU A 220 -6.79 -14.97 -6.16
C LEU A 220 -7.36 -16.00 -5.18
N VAL A 221 -8.38 -15.62 -4.40
CA VAL A 221 -8.99 -16.53 -3.40
C VAL A 221 -9.66 -17.74 -4.06
N LEU A 222 -10.30 -17.56 -5.22
CA LEU A 222 -10.85 -18.68 -6.01
C LEU A 222 -9.75 -19.63 -6.46
N ALA A 223 -8.62 -19.12 -6.94
CA ALA A 223 -7.49 -19.95 -7.34
C ALA A 223 -6.94 -20.75 -6.14
N LEU A 224 -6.70 -20.09 -5.01
CA LEU A 224 -6.27 -20.75 -3.76
C LEU A 224 -7.28 -21.81 -3.27
N SER A 225 -8.57 -21.61 -3.55
CA SER A 225 -9.64 -22.58 -3.25
C SER A 225 -9.73 -23.74 -4.26
N GLY A 226 -8.87 -23.77 -5.29
CA GLY A 226 -8.88 -24.77 -6.36
C GLY A 226 -9.86 -24.48 -7.51
N GLU A 227 -10.57 -23.35 -7.48
CA GLU A 227 -11.57 -22.94 -8.49
C GLU A 227 -10.92 -22.20 -9.66
N MET A 228 -9.86 -22.78 -10.21
CA MET A 228 -8.98 -22.12 -11.18
C MET A 228 -9.72 -21.59 -12.42
N ARG A 229 -10.67 -22.36 -12.96
CA ARG A 229 -11.47 -21.93 -14.14
C ARG A 229 -12.24 -20.64 -13.90
N GLU A 230 -12.79 -20.46 -12.69
CA GLU A 230 -13.52 -19.23 -12.37
C GLU A 230 -12.55 -18.08 -12.08
N ALA A 231 -11.45 -18.37 -11.38
CA ALA A 231 -10.39 -17.41 -11.13
C ALA A 231 -9.86 -16.78 -12.44
N GLU A 232 -9.55 -17.60 -13.44
CA GLU A 232 -9.06 -17.12 -14.75
C GLU A 232 -10.10 -16.27 -15.47
N ARG A 233 -11.37 -16.71 -15.48
CA ARG A 233 -12.47 -15.95 -16.10
C ARG A 233 -12.63 -14.58 -15.44
N LEU A 234 -12.54 -14.52 -14.12
CA LEU A 234 -12.66 -13.28 -13.36
C LEU A 234 -11.41 -12.39 -13.52
N ALA A 235 -10.22 -12.97 -13.55
CA ALA A 235 -8.99 -12.22 -13.78
C ALA A 235 -9.01 -11.49 -15.14
N ARG A 236 -9.51 -12.17 -16.17
CA ARG A 236 -9.64 -11.64 -17.54
C ARG A 236 -10.78 -10.63 -17.73
N SER A 237 -11.67 -10.42 -16.76
CA SER A 237 -12.83 -9.55 -16.99
C SER A 237 -12.48 -8.07 -17.03
N ASP A 238 -11.40 -7.66 -16.36
CA ASP A 238 -11.03 -6.24 -16.21
C ASP A 238 -9.61 -5.90 -16.64
N LEU A 239 -8.83 -6.91 -17.03
CA LEU A 239 -7.41 -6.76 -17.27
C LEU A 239 -7.09 -7.01 -18.75
N PRO A 240 -6.11 -6.28 -19.32
CA PRO A 240 -5.54 -6.64 -20.61
C PRO A 240 -5.04 -8.10 -20.61
N PRO A 241 -5.13 -8.83 -21.75
CA PRO A 241 -4.79 -10.25 -21.79
C PRO A 241 -3.44 -10.61 -21.17
N LEU A 242 -2.39 -9.84 -21.48
CA LEU A 242 -1.05 -10.06 -20.94
C LEU A 242 -0.98 -9.93 -19.41
N VAL A 243 -1.68 -8.94 -18.83
CA VAL A 243 -1.70 -8.74 -17.37
C VAL A 243 -2.49 -9.86 -16.69
N ALA A 244 -3.61 -10.27 -17.29
CA ALA A 244 -4.39 -11.39 -16.79
C ALA A 244 -3.58 -12.70 -16.82
N ASP A 245 -2.86 -12.97 -17.92
CA ASP A 245 -2.01 -14.15 -18.07
C ASP A 245 -0.91 -14.18 -16.99
N ASN A 246 -0.22 -13.06 -16.77
CA ASN A 246 0.80 -12.95 -15.73
C ASN A 246 0.22 -13.19 -14.32
N ASN A 247 -0.94 -12.60 -14.00
CA ASN A 247 -1.59 -12.81 -12.70
C ASN A 247 -2.02 -14.27 -12.50
N ILE A 248 -2.54 -14.89 -13.55
CA ILE A 248 -2.93 -16.29 -13.56
C ILE A 248 -1.73 -17.20 -13.31
N ASP A 249 -0.56 -16.90 -13.88
CA ASP A 249 0.69 -17.63 -13.62
C ASP A 249 1.13 -17.49 -12.16
N VAL A 250 1.00 -16.30 -11.57
CA VAL A 250 1.24 -16.10 -10.12
C VAL A 250 0.31 -16.99 -9.29
N TYR A 251 -0.98 -17.07 -9.63
CA TYR A 251 -1.91 -17.94 -8.91
C TYR A 251 -1.49 -19.41 -8.97
N ARG A 252 -1.09 -19.91 -10.14
CA ARG A 252 -0.59 -21.29 -10.32
C ARG A 252 0.67 -21.56 -9.49
N GLN A 253 1.59 -20.60 -9.45
CA GLN A 253 2.81 -20.71 -8.65
C GLN A 253 2.49 -20.81 -7.15
N LEU A 254 1.57 -19.99 -6.64
CA LEU A 254 1.15 -20.03 -5.24
C LEU A 254 0.52 -21.37 -4.86
N MET A 255 -0.30 -21.97 -5.74
CA MET A 255 -0.91 -23.29 -5.49
C MET A 255 0.12 -24.44 -5.53
N ASN A 256 1.17 -24.29 -6.33
CA ASN A 256 2.21 -25.31 -6.50
C ASN A 256 3.33 -25.20 -5.46
N GLN A 257 3.25 -24.24 -4.52
CA GLN A 257 4.11 -24.14 -3.34
C GLN A 257 3.32 -24.46 -2.07
N PRO A 258 3.28 -25.74 -1.63
CA PRO A 258 2.53 -26.14 -0.42
C PRO A 258 2.90 -25.31 0.81
N ALA A 259 4.18 -24.91 0.88
CA ALA A 259 4.77 -24.26 2.05
C ALA A 259 4.34 -22.80 2.29
N TYR A 260 3.73 -22.10 1.33
CA TYR A 260 3.47 -20.66 1.51
C TYR A 260 2.40 -20.39 2.57
N TRP A 261 1.34 -21.19 2.62
CA TRP A 261 0.25 -21.01 3.61
C TRP A 261 0.30 -22.00 4.76
N ASP A 262 0.99 -23.14 4.65
CA ASP A 262 1.19 -24.05 5.79
C ASP A 262 1.91 -23.38 6.97
N GLN A 263 2.73 -22.37 6.69
CA GLN A 263 3.43 -21.56 7.72
C GLN A 263 2.51 -20.53 8.41
N TYR A 264 1.42 -20.11 7.77
CA TYR A 264 0.42 -19.19 8.33
C TYR A 264 -0.83 -19.93 8.86
N ALA A 265 -1.09 -21.14 8.37
CA ALA A 265 -2.16 -22.03 8.83
C ALA A 265 -1.77 -22.82 10.10
N ALA A 266 -0.48 -22.95 10.40
CA ALA A 266 0.00 -23.46 11.67
C ALA A 266 -0.17 -22.38 12.74
N SER A 267 -1.30 -22.42 13.44
CA SER A 267 -1.49 -21.76 14.73
C SER A 267 -0.41 -22.25 15.69
N ASP A 268 0.67 -21.47 15.84
CA ASP A 268 1.63 -21.48 16.97
C ASP A 268 2.74 -20.42 16.74
N VAL A 269 2.41 -19.27 16.12
CA VAL A 269 3.26 -18.08 16.29
C VAL A 269 2.90 -17.53 17.66
N GLU A 270 3.78 -17.70 18.65
CA GLU A 270 3.67 -16.98 19.93
C GLU A 270 3.51 -15.49 19.62
N THR A 271 2.28 -14.99 19.78
CA THR A 271 2.03 -13.56 19.84
C THR A 271 2.76 -13.06 21.09
N PRO A 272 3.61 -12.03 20.98
CA PRO A 272 4.23 -11.45 22.16
C PRO A 272 3.14 -11.06 23.15
N ASP A 273 3.24 -11.53 24.40
CA ASP A 273 2.28 -11.17 25.44
C ASP A 273 2.31 -9.66 25.66
N PHE A 274 1.25 -8.97 25.23
CA PHE A 274 1.16 -7.52 25.22
C PHE A 274 0.88 -6.93 26.61
N ASP A 275 0.57 -7.76 27.60
CA ASP A 275 0.39 -7.32 28.99
C ASP A 275 1.72 -7.21 29.76
N ASP A 276 2.83 -7.74 29.20
CA ASP A 276 4.16 -7.80 29.85
C ASP A 276 5.24 -6.96 29.13
N ALA A 277 4.87 -6.11 28.17
CA ALA A 277 5.80 -5.14 27.60
C ALA A 277 6.30 -4.20 28.72
N PRO A 278 7.60 -4.20 29.08
CA PRO A 278 8.08 -3.31 30.12
C PRO A 278 7.82 -1.88 29.65
N ALA A 279 7.06 -1.12 30.45
CA ALA A 279 6.96 0.31 30.28
C ALA A 279 8.37 0.85 30.10
N ALA A 280 8.69 1.31 28.88
CA ALA A 280 10.03 1.80 28.58
C ALA A 280 10.36 2.87 29.63
N PRO A 281 11.47 2.74 30.38
CA PRO A 281 11.79 3.72 31.39
C PRO A 281 12.05 5.06 30.67
N LEU A 282 11.18 6.04 30.92
CA LEU A 282 11.47 7.43 30.63
C LEU A 282 12.68 7.82 31.49
N SER A 283 13.88 7.69 30.91
CA SER A 283 15.10 8.24 31.50
C SER A 283 15.57 9.47 30.72
N PRO A 284 16.03 10.51 31.42
CA PRO A 284 16.17 11.86 30.89
C PRO A 284 17.39 12.04 29.97
N SER A 285 17.23 12.95 29.01
CA SER A 285 18.25 13.43 28.06
C SER A 285 19.64 13.54 28.66
N THR A 286 20.53 12.63 28.26
CA THR A 286 21.97 12.85 28.35
C THR A 286 22.59 12.54 26.99
N LYS A 287 23.13 13.58 26.35
CA LYS A 287 23.70 13.58 25.01
C LYS A 287 25.02 12.77 25.00
N PRO A 288 25.21 11.76 24.14
CA PRO A 288 26.50 11.09 24.05
C PRO A 288 27.49 11.92 23.22
N GLU A 289 28.68 12.10 23.77
CA GLU A 289 29.84 12.74 23.16
C GLU A 289 30.49 11.79 22.13
N LEU A 290 30.71 12.26 20.91
CA LEU A 290 31.32 11.49 19.83
C LEU A 290 32.82 11.29 20.11
N GLN A 291 33.26 10.04 20.23
CA GLN A 291 34.67 9.69 20.12
C GLN A 291 34.95 9.11 18.73
N GLU A 292 35.89 9.72 18.01
CA GLU A 292 36.41 9.26 16.73
C GLU A 292 37.15 7.92 16.90
N GLU A 293 36.64 6.85 16.29
CA GLU A 293 37.38 5.59 16.16
C GLU A 293 37.70 5.30 14.69
N LYS A 294 38.97 4.97 14.47
CA LYS A 294 39.70 4.94 13.20
C LYS A 294 39.39 3.66 12.42
N ALA A 295 39.14 3.79 11.12
CA ALA A 295 38.84 2.67 10.22
C ALA A 295 40.03 1.70 10.04
N PRO A 296 39.81 0.38 9.96
CA PRO A 296 40.78 -0.57 9.41
C PRO A 296 40.46 -0.95 7.94
N GLU A 297 41.55 -1.18 7.21
CA GLU A 297 41.65 -1.51 5.78
C GLU A 297 40.92 -2.81 5.37
N GLU A 298 40.15 -2.76 4.27
CA GLU A 298 39.57 -3.93 3.62
C GLU A 298 40.55 -4.55 2.61
N LYS A 299 40.75 -5.88 2.73
CA LYS A 299 41.40 -6.73 1.73
C LYS A 299 40.35 -7.19 0.71
N GLU A 300 40.68 -7.09 -0.57
CA GLU A 300 39.88 -7.61 -1.68
C GLU A 300 39.66 -9.13 -1.57
N GLU A 301 38.40 -9.54 -1.50
CA GLU A 301 38.00 -10.93 -1.75
C GLU A 301 36.92 -10.94 -2.86
N LYS A 302 37.28 -11.52 -4.01
CA LYS A 302 36.41 -11.64 -5.19
C LYS A 302 35.30 -12.65 -4.90
N SER A 303 34.09 -12.15 -4.62
CA SER A 303 32.86 -12.95 -4.65
C SER A 303 32.19 -12.80 -6.01
N ASN A 304 32.12 -13.90 -6.74
CA ASN A 304 31.48 -14.00 -8.05
C ASN A 304 30.01 -14.37 -7.84
N SER A 305 29.12 -13.38 -7.78
CA SER A 305 27.66 -13.58 -7.77
C SER A 305 27.03 -12.93 -8.99
N ALA A 306 26.36 -13.75 -9.81
CA ALA A 306 25.60 -13.33 -10.97
C ALA A 306 24.48 -12.33 -10.61
N PRO A 307 24.14 -11.38 -11.50
CA PRO A 307 23.16 -10.34 -11.20
C PRO A 307 21.72 -10.89 -11.21
N VAL A 308 20.99 -10.60 -10.13
CA VAL A 308 19.54 -10.75 -10.06
C VAL A 308 18.91 -9.59 -10.85
N ALA A 309 18.11 -9.91 -11.86
CA ALA A 309 17.48 -8.94 -12.74
C ALA A 309 16.44 -8.10 -11.98
N LEU A 310 16.76 -6.81 -11.81
CA LEU A 310 15.78 -5.75 -11.63
C LEU A 310 14.99 -5.62 -12.93
N ILE A 311 13.70 -5.92 -12.92
CA ILE A 311 12.82 -5.51 -14.01
C ILE A 311 12.47 -4.04 -13.76
N GLU A 312 13.27 -3.15 -14.35
CA GLU A 312 12.86 -1.78 -14.62
C GLU A 312 11.64 -1.82 -15.54
N VAL A 313 10.51 -1.30 -15.07
CA VAL A 313 9.38 -1.00 -15.95
C VAL A 313 9.69 0.33 -16.60
N ALA A 314 10.08 0.29 -17.88
CA ALA A 314 10.36 1.49 -18.66
C ALA A 314 9.12 2.40 -18.76
N PRO A 315 9.27 3.73 -18.71
CA PRO A 315 8.15 4.66 -18.90
C PRO A 315 7.66 4.58 -20.34
N VAL A 316 6.33 4.46 -20.51
CA VAL A 316 5.68 4.58 -21.82
C VAL A 316 5.81 6.04 -22.26
N THR A 317 6.78 6.33 -23.13
CA THR A 317 6.86 7.60 -23.83
C THR A 317 5.94 7.55 -25.06
N ASN A 318 5.00 8.50 -25.12
CA ASN A 318 4.18 8.74 -26.31
C ASN A 318 5.08 9.13 -27.47
N ALA A 319 5.24 8.23 -28.45
CA ALA A 319 5.81 8.57 -29.74
C ALA A 319 4.68 9.06 -30.66
N SER A 320 4.69 10.37 -30.89
CA SER A 320 4.03 11.04 -32.01
C SER A 320 4.50 10.42 -33.33
N MET A 321 3.59 9.77 -34.07
CA MET A 321 3.83 9.39 -35.46
C MET A 321 3.70 10.63 -36.35
N THR A 322 4.83 11.04 -36.92
CA THR A 322 4.92 11.92 -38.08
C THR A 322 4.48 11.16 -39.32
N GLU A 323 3.59 11.77 -40.10
CA GLU A 323 3.29 11.41 -41.48
C GLU A 323 4.57 11.45 -42.30
N ASP A 324 4.83 10.41 -43.10
CA ASP A 324 5.55 10.61 -44.36
C ASP A 324 5.07 9.59 -45.40
N GLU A 325 4.72 10.13 -46.56
CA GLU A 325 4.23 9.45 -47.74
C GLU A 325 5.37 8.63 -48.37
N THR A 326 5.05 7.47 -48.96
CA THR A 326 5.57 7.09 -50.29
C THR A 326 4.72 5.97 -50.86
N GLY A 327 4.22 6.22 -52.06
CA GLY A 327 3.21 5.40 -52.72
C GLY A 327 3.70 4.08 -53.29
N VAL A 328 2.71 3.25 -53.61
CA VAL A 328 2.81 2.15 -54.56
C VAL A 328 1.54 2.16 -55.42
N GLU A 329 1.72 2.44 -56.70
CA GLU A 329 0.76 2.21 -57.78
C GLU A 329 0.28 0.76 -57.82
N LEU A 330 -1.04 0.55 -57.90
CA LEU A 330 -1.61 -0.67 -58.46
C LEU A 330 -2.67 -0.34 -59.50
N LYS A 331 -2.16 -0.31 -60.74
CA LYS A 331 -2.76 -0.70 -62.02
C LYS A 331 -4.10 -1.45 -61.89
N THR A 332 -5.16 -0.89 -62.44
CA THR A 332 -6.39 -1.63 -62.80
C THR A 332 -6.46 -1.71 -64.32
N ASP A 333 -6.20 -2.90 -64.86
CA ASP A 333 -6.58 -3.27 -66.23
C ASP A 333 -7.83 -4.18 -66.14
N ASP A 334 -8.84 -3.75 -66.90
CA ASP A 334 -10.08 -4.35 -67.40
C ASP A 334 -10.39 -5.85 -67.18
N ALA A 335 -11.67 -6.18 -66.93
CA ALA A 335 -12.56 -6.68 -67.98
C ALA A 335 -13.96 -7.07 -67.45
N GLU A 336 -14.90 -7.00 -68.40
CA GLU A 336 -16.31 -7.42 -68.43
C GLU A 336 -16.65 -8.78 -67.78
#